data_AF-A0A841Z2F9-F1
#
_entry.id   AF-A0A841Z2F9-F1
#
_cell.length_a   1.000
_cell.length_b   1.000
_cell.length_c   1.000
_cell.angle_alpha   90.00
_cell.angle_beta   90.00
_cell.angle_gamma   90.00
#
_symmetry.space_group_name_H-M   'P 1'
#
loop_
_entity.id
_entity.type
_entity.pdbx_description
1 polymer ?
#
loop_
_entity_poly.entity_id
_entity_poly.type
_entity_poly.pdbx_seq_one_letter_code
_entity_poly.pdbx_strand_id
1 'polypeptide(L)'
;MKTKVIEEQLNNLDGATLEIGYNEEAKSHLLALFPEKKGDVVSIWVDRDLKNKMMDALTLQKLDENDVFLLEQLKKLVQRCKGNLIVALGYAKEDVPFSTVWMETKNKNLIIQKLATWALEQEETE
;
A
#
# COMPACT_ATOMS: atom_id res chain seq x y z
N MET A 1 -26.28 -10.82 -2.96
CA MET A 1 -24.88 -11.28 -3.09
C MET A 1 -24.06 -10.61 -2.02
N LYS A 2 -23.18 -11.36 -1.34
CA LYS A 2 -22.25 -10.80 -0.34
C LYS A 2 -20.94 -10.49 -1.05
N THR A 3 -20.77 -9.23 -1.43
CA THR A 3 -19.52 -8.67 -1.92
C THR A 3 -18.50 -8.76 -0.78
N LYS A 4 -17.38 -9.44 -0.99
CA LYS A 4 -16.32 -9.57 0.02
C LYS A 4 -15.30 -8.47 -0.23
N VAL A 5 -15.59 -7.28 0.30
CA VAL A 5 -14.70 -6.12 0.16
C VAL A 5 -13.55 -6.29 1.14
N ILE A 6 -12.32 -6.37 0.62
CA ILE A 6 -11.10 -6.27 1.43
C ILE A 6 -10.79 -4.78 1.50
N GLU A 7 -11.01 -4.18 2.68
CA GLU A 7 -10.89 -2.74 2.88
C GLU A 7 -9.48 -2.35 3.35
N GLU A 8 -8.85 -1.45 2.62
CA GLU A 8 -7.68 -0.69 3.11
C GLU A 8 -8.10 0.76 3.36
N GLN A 9 -7.81 1.28 4.56
CA GLN A 9 -8.12 2.66 4.95
C GLN A 9 -6.85 3.52 4.99
N LEU A 10 -6.90 4.68 4.34
CA LEU A 10 -5.81 5.65 4.35
C LEU A 10 -6.26 6.97 4.96
N ASN A 11 -5.67 7.31 6.10
CA ASN A 11 -5.86 8.58 6.79
C ASN A 11 -4.71 9.50 6.44
N ASN A 12 -4.86 10.33 5.39
CA ASN A 12 -3.92 11.43 5.14
C ASN A 12 -4.49 12.55 4.22
N LEU A 13 -5.80 12.59 3.98
CA LEU A 13 -6.43 13.59 3.10
C LEU A 13 -7.20 14.63 3.90
N ASP A 14 -6.52 15.53 4.61
CA ASP A 14 -7.15 16.75 5.17
C ASP A 14 -8.52 16.53 5.87
N GLY A 15 -8.61 15.46 6.68
CA GLY A 15 -9.83 15.04 7.38
C GLY A 15 -10.68 13.95 6.70
N ALA A 16 -10.47 13.66 5.42
CA ALA A 16 -11.18 12.61 4.71
C ALA A 16 -10.51 11.23 4.87
N THR A 17 -11.34 10.18 5.00
CA THR A 17 -10.92 8.78 4.99
C THR A 17 -11.11 8.22 3.58
N LEU A 18 -10.05 7.64 3.00
CA LEU A 18 -10.15 6.90 1.74
C LEU A 18 -10.28 5.40 2.05
N GLU A 19 -11.38 4.78 1.61
CA GLU A 19 -11.60 3.34 1.63
C GLU A 19 -11.37 2.77 0.24
N ILE A 20 -10.59 1.70 0.17
CA ILE A 20 -10.31 0.97 -1.07
C ILE A 20 -10.94 -0.41 -0.95
N GLY A 21 -11.85 -0.72 -1.86
CA GLY A 21 -12.48 -2.01 -1.98
C GLY A 21 -12.13 -2.71 -3.28
N TYR A 22 -12.30 -4.03 -3.33
CA TYR A 22 -12.18 -4.82 -4.57
C TYR A 22 -13.44 -5.66 -4.81
N ASN A 23 -13.89 -5.68 -6.06
CA ASN A 23 -14.98 -6.54 -6.52
C ASN A 23 -14.43 -7.58 -7.50
N GLU A 24 -14.41 -8.84 -7.08
CA GLU A 24 -13.93 -9.98 -7.88
C GLU A 24 -14.74 -10.20 -9.17
N GLU A 25 -16.05 -9.99 -9.14
CA GLU A 25 -16.92 -10.21 -10.30
C GLU A 25 -16.77 -9.12 -11.36
N ALA A 26 -16.67 -7.86 -10.91
CA ALA A 26 -16.47 -6.73 -11.78
C ALA A 26 -14.99 -6.53 -12.18
N LYS A 27 -14.08 -7.25 -11.52
CA LYS A 27 -12.61 -7.09 -11.63
C LYS A 27 -12.17 -5.63 -11.47
N SER A 28 -12.83 -4.88 -10.60
CA SER A 28 -12.63 -3.44 -10.43
C SER A 28 -12.40 -3.09 -8.96
N HIS A 29 -11.72 -1.95 -8.75
CA HIS A 29 -11.46 -1.40 -7.43
C HIS A 29 -12.46 -0.28 -7.16
N LEU A 30 -13.03 -0.29 -5.96
CA LEU A 30 -13.81 0.82 -5.43
C LEU A 30 -12.86 1.76 -4.69
N LEU A 31 -12.94 3.04 -4.98
CA LEU A 31 -12.34 4.10 -4.18
C LEU A 31 -13.47 4.93 -3.61
N ALA A 32 -13.63 4.94 -2.29
CA ALA A 32 -14.66 5.72 -1.60
C ALA A 32 -14.01 6.72 -0.64
N LEU A 33 -14.31 8.00 -0.87
CA LEU A 33 -13.82 9.10 -0.05
C LEU A 33 -14.93 9.53 0.93
N PHE A 34 -14.66 9.35 2.21
CA PHE A 34 -15.55 9.74 3.31
C PHE A 34 -15.06 11.06 3.91
N PRO A 35 -15.83 12.15 3.80
CA PRO A 35 -15.46 13.42 4.42
C PRO A 35 -15.54 13.36 5.95
N GLU A 36 -14.65 14.07 6.66
CA GLU A 36 -14.65 14.16 8.14
C GLU A 36 -15.94 14.77 8.70
N LYS A 37 -16.43 15.81 8.00
CA LYS A 37 -17.65 16.53 8.35
C LYS A 37 -18.82 15.89 7.63
N LYS A 38 -20.03 16.06 8.17
CA LYS A 38 -21.26 15.64 7.49
C LYS A 38 -21.27 16.16 6.05
N GLY A 39 -21.10 15.24 5.12
CA GLY A 39 -21.03 15.47 3.68
C GLY A 39 -21.27 14.16 2.96
N ASP A 40 -21.57 14.25 1.67
CA ASP A 40 -21.84 13.07 0.85
C ASP A 40 -20.55 12.31 0.57
N VAL A 41 -20.66 10.98 0.58
CA VAL A 41 -19.57 10.07 0.20
C VAL A 41 -19.43 10.12 -1.31
N VAL A 42 -18.20 10.33 -1.80
CA VAL A 42 -17.90 10.22 -3.22
C VAL A 42 -17.21 8.89 -3.46
N SER A 43 -17.79 8.06 -4.33
CA SER A 43 -17.24 6.75 -4.66
C SER A 43 -17.13 6.52 -6.15
N ILE A 44 -16.02 5.96 -6.60
CA ILE A 44 -15.76 5.61 -8.00
C ILE A 44 -15.27 4.18 -8.14
N TRP A 45 -15.70 3.51 -9.21
CA TRP A 45 -15.11 2.24 -9.63
C TRP A 45 -14.04 2.52 -10.67
N VAL A 46 -12.84 2.01 -10.44
CA VAL A 46 -11.69 2.18 -11.33
C VAL A 46 -11.04 0.84 -11.63
N ASP A 47 -10.37 0.74 -12.78
CA ASP A 47 -9.51 -0.40 -13.09
C ASP A 47 -8.24 -0.39 -12.20
N ARG A 48 -7.46 -1.47 -12.27
CA ARG A 48 -6.22 -1.64 -11.50
C ARG A 48 -5.21 -0.54 -11.82
N ASP A 49 -5.01 -0.22 -13.09
CA ASP A 49 -3.98 0.72 -13.54
C ASP A 49 -4.26 2.13 -13.04
N LEU A 50 -5.51 2.56 -13.15
CA LEU A 50 -5.96 3.86 -12.68
C LEU A 50 -5.94 3.92 -11.15
N LYS A 51 -6.35 2.86 -10.45
CA LYS A 51 -6.19 2.76 -8.98
C LYS A 51 -4.72 2.97 -8.59
N ASN A 52 -3.78 2.27 -9.22
CA ASN A 52 -2.37 2.37 -8.88
C ASN A 52 -1.82 3.78 -9.14
N LYS A 53 -2.13 4.37 -10.30
CA LYS A 53 -1.74 5.77 -10.62
C LYS A 53 -2.33 6.78 -9.65
N MET A 54 -3.58 6.60 -9.23
CA MET A 54 -4.22 7.47 -8.24
C MET A 54 -3.57 7.29 -6.86
N MET A 55 -3.23 6.07 -6.47
CA MET A 55 -2.50 5.82 -5.21
C MET A 55 -1.12 6.47 -5.21
N ASP A 56 -0.39 6.40 -6.31
CA ASP A 56 0.90 7.07 -6.46
C ASP A 56 0.76 8.59 -6.40
N ALA A 57 -0.28 9.15 -7.02
CA ALA A 57 -0.56 10.58 -6.98
C ALA A 57 -1.02 11.07 -5.59
N LEU A 58 -1.77 10.25 -4.85
CA LEU A 58 -2.24 10.57 -3.49
C LEU A 58 -1.15 10.36 -2.44
N THR A 59 -0.17 9.49 -2.70
CA THR A 59 1.06 9.37 -1.91
C THR A 59 2.07 10.45 -2.30
N LEU A 60 1.68 11.72 -2.10
CA LEU A 60 2.56 12.89 -2.20
C LEU A 60 3.71 12.89 -1.18
N GLN A 61 3.66 12.01 -0.17
CA GLN A 61 4.77 11.79 0.75
C GLN A 61 5.90 11.08 0.01
N LYS A 62 6.96 11.84 -0.29
CA LYS A 62 8.25 11.26 -0.63
C LYS A 62 8.77 10.52 0.60
N LEU A 63 9.22 9.29 0.39
CA LEU A 63 10.02 8.58 1.39
C LEU A 63 11.26 9.43 1.68
N ASP A 64 11.57 9.62 2.95
CA ASP A 64 12.87 10.18 3.33
C ASP A 64 13.98 9.13 3.11
N GLU A 65 15.23 9.50 3.34
CA GLU A 65 16.38 8.62 3.08
C GLU A 65 16.31 7.31 3.90
N ASN A 66 15.79 7.36 5.14
CA ASN A 66 15.66 6.19 6.00
C ASN A 66 14.54 5.27 5.50
N ASP A 67 13.42 5.84 5.08
CA ASP A 67 12.31 5.11 4.50
C ASP A 67 12.66 4.46 3.16
N VAL A 68 13.45 5.14 2.32
CA VAL A 68 14.00 4.58 1.08
C VAL A 68 14.94 3.42 1.40
N PHE A 69 15.82 3.57 2.39
CA PHE A 69 16.69 2.50 2.83
C PHE A 69 15.90 1.26 3.27
N LEU A 70 14.87 1.44 4.10
CA LEU A 70 13.99 0.35 4.55
C LEU A 70 13.30 -0.34 3.38
N LEU A 71 12.75 0.42 2.43
CA LEU A 71 12.10 -0.13 1.24
C LEU A 71 13.08 -0.98 0.42
N GLU A 72 14.30 -0.50 0.18
CA GLU A 72 15.29 -1.22 -0.61
C GLU A 72 15.80 -2.50 0.07
N GLN A 73 15.92 -2.51 1.41
CA GLN A 73 16.22 -3.74 2.14
C GLN A 73 15.10 -4.77 1.99
N LEU A 74 13.85 -4.33 2.10
CA LEU A 74 12.69 -5.21 1.92
C LEU A 74 12.62 -5.79 0.51
N LYS A 75 12.84 -4.99 -0.55
CA LYS A 75 12.88 -5.49 -1.94
C LYS A 75 13.90 -6.62 -2.11
N LYS A 76 15.12 -6.45 -1.58
CA LYS A 76 16.17 -7.49 -1.62
C LYS A 76 15.73 -8.77 -0.90
N LEU A 77 15.06 -8.64 0.25
CA LEU A 77 14.54 -9.79 0.99
C LEU A 77 13.40 -10.48 0.23
N VAL A 78 12.49 -9.73 -0.38
CA VAL A 78 11.41 -10.28 -1.21
C VAL A 78 11.97 -11.08 -2.39
N GLN A 79 12.99 -10.57 -3.08
CA GLN A 79 13.68 -11.32 -4.15
C GLN A 79 14.29 -12.62 -3.63
N ARG A 80 14.98 -12.58 -2.48
CA ARG A 80 15.53 -13.79 -1.84
C ARG A 80 14.44 -14.79 -1.42
N CYS A 81 13.27 -14.29 -1.06
CA CYS A 81 12.10 -15.07 -0.67
C CYS A 81 11.20 -15.45 -1.85
N LYS A 82 11.68 -15.33 -3.10
CA LYS A 82 10.94 -15.66 -4.33
C LYS A 82 9.58 -14.96 -4.42
N GLY A 83 9.54 -13.66 -4.10
CA GLY A 83 8.32 -12.86 -4.17
C GLY A 83 7.44 -12.93 -2.91
N ASN A 84 7.74 -13.80 -1.93
CA ASN A 84 6.90 -13.93 -0.74
C ASN A 84 7.11 -12.76 0.25
N LEU A 85 6.22 -11.76 0.18
CA LEU A 85 6.20 -10.56 1.01
C LEU A 85 6.11 -10.85 2.51
N ILE A 86 5.25 -11.78 2.93
CA ILE A 86 5.04 -12.11 4.35
C ILE A 86 6.31 -12.70 4.95
N VAL A 87 6.95 -13.62 4.22
CA VAL A 87 8.20 -14.25 4.65
C VAL A 87 9.33 -13.23 4.71
N ALA A 88 9.43 -12.34 3.71
CA ALA A 88 10.43 -11.28 3.69
C ALA A 88 10.29 -10.31 4.88
N LEU A 89 9.07 -9.91 5.23
CA LEU A 89 8.80 -9.08 6.40
C LEU A 89 9.12 -9.81 7.72
N GLY A 90 8.86 -11.12 7.77
CA GLY A 90 9.26 -11.97 8.90
C GLY A 90 10.77 -11.93 9.14
N TYR A 91 11.57 -12.16 8.10
CA TYR A 91 13.03 -12.08 8.19
C TYR A 91 13.53 -10.67 8.50
N ALA A 92 12.92 -9.63 7.92
CA ALA A 92 13.32 -8.26 8.18
C ALA A 92 13.17 -7.87 9.65
N LYS A 93 12.16 -8.43 10.35
CA LYS A 93 11.94 -8.19 11.78
C LYS A 93 13.03 -8.78 12.67
N GLU A 94 13.75 -9.80 12.20
CA GLU A 94 14.86 -10.42 12.93
C GLU A 94 16.19 -9.69 12.71
N ASP A 95 16.27 -8.80 11.72
CA ASP A 95 17.44 -7.96 11.47
C ASP A 95 17.44 -6.75 12.44
N VAL A 96 18.47 -6.67 13.28
CA VAL A 96 18.58 -5.64 14.34
C VAL A 96 18.70 -4.21 13.76
N PRO A 97 19.60 -3.94 12.79
CA PRO A 97 19.62 -2.66 12.08
C PRO A 97 18.28 -2.28 11.45
N PHE A 98 17.63 -3.20 10.74
CA PHE A 98 16.34 -2.94 10.09
C PHE A 98 15.26 -2.63 11.12
N SER A 99 15.10 -3.48 12.14
CA SER A 99 14.06 -3.33 13.17
C SER A 99 14.21 -2.03 13.96
N THR A 100 15.43 -1.57 14.20
CA THR A 100 15.70 -0.27 14.84
C THR A 100 15.17 0.88 14.00
N VAL A 101 15.58 0.97 12.73
CA VAL A 101 15.12 2.03 11.81
C VAL A 101 13.62 1.91 11.52
N TRP A 102 13.11 0.67 11.46
CA TRP A 102 11.68 0.38 11.28
C TRP A 102 10.82 0.88 12.43
N MET A 103 11.29 0.78 13.68
CA MET A 103 10.57 1.32 14.83
C MET A 103 10.44 2.85 14.75
N GLU A 104 11.48 3.53 14.31
CA GLU A 104 11.58 5.00 14.25
C GLU A 104 10.77 5.63 13.11
N THR A 105 10.58 4.93 11.99
CA THR A 105 9.81 5.48 10.86
C THR A 105 8.31 5.64 11.20
N LYS A 106 7.74 6.78 10.82
CA LYS A 106 6.30 7.05 10.88
C LYS A 106 5.56 6.60 9.61
N ASN A 107 6.29 6.24 8.56
CA ASN A 107 5.77 5.99 7.22
C ASN A 107 5.66 4.49 6.88
N LYS A 108 5.54 3.63 7.90
CA LYS A 108 5.46 2.16 7.75
C LYS A 108 4.45 1.73 6.68
N ASN A 109 3.23 2.29 6.71
CA ASN A 109 2.18 1.96 5.75
C ASN A 109 2.58 2.30 4.31
N LEU A 110 3.21 3.46 4.11
CA LEU A 110 3.67 3.91 2.79
C LEU A 110 4.79 3.00 2.26
N ILE A 111 5.71 2.57 3.12
CA ILE A 111 6.78 1.63 2.76
C ILE A 111 6.19 0.30 2.31
N ILE A 112 5.23 -0.26 3.06
CA ILE A 112 4.56 -1.52 2.70
C ILE A 112 3.77 -1.39 1.40
N GLN A 113 3.04 -0.29 1.21
CA GLN A 113 2.30 -0.05 -0.03
C GLN A 113 3.23 0.01 -1.24
N LYS A 114 4.33 0.78 -1.15
CA LYS A 114 5.32 0.87 -2.24
C LYS A 114 6.02 -0.46 -2.50
N LEU A 115 6.25 -1.27 -1.47
CA LEU A 115 6.79 -2.62 -1.61
C LEU A 115 5.80 -3.56 -2.33
N ALA A 116 4.52 -3.51 -1.96
CA ALA A 116 3.48 -4.33 -2.56
C ALA A 116 3.23 -3.97 -4.04
N THR A 117 3.15 -2.66 -4.36
CA THR A 117 3.06 -2.19 -5.74
C THR A 117 4.26 -2.67 -6.57
N TRP A 118 5.48 -2.48 -6.05
CA TRP A 118 6.68 -2.95 -6.74
C TRP A 118 6.68 -4.47 -6.96
N ALA A 119 6.24 -5.27 -5.98
CA ALA A 119 6.19 -6.72 -6.13
C ALA A 119 5.19 -7.16 -7.22
N LEU A 120 4.04 -6.51 -7.31
CA LEU A 120 3.04 -6.76 -8.36
C LEU A 120 3.59 -6.42 -9.76
N GLU A 121 4.36 -5.33 -9.90
CA GLU A 121 5.02 -4.97 -11.16
C GLU A 121 6.04 -6.03 -11.62
N GLN A 122 6.73 -6.69 -10.68
CA GLN A 122 7.66 -7.77 -11.03
C GLN A 122 6.93 -9.00 -11.59
N GLU A 123 5.76 -9.35 -11.04
CA GLU A 123 4.95 -10.48 -11.52
C GLU A 123 4.33 -10.23 -12.91
N GLU A 124 4.04 -8.97 -13.26
CA GLU A 124 3.51 -8.61 -14.59
C GLU A 124 4.61 -8.55 -15.67
N THR A 125 5.88 -8.62 -15.29
CA THR A 125 7.04 -8.56 -16.21
C THR A 125 7.66 -9.94 -16.50
N GLU A 126 7.23 -11.00 -15.80
CA GLU A 126 7.59 -12.41 -16.06
C GLU A 126 6.59 -13.11 -17.00
#